data_AF-M2URF7-F1
#
_entry.id   AF-M2URF7-F1
#
_cell.length_a   1.000
_cell.length_b   1.000
_cell.length_c   1.000
_cell.angle_alpha   90.00
_cell.angle_beta   90.00
_cell.angle_gamma   90.00
#
_symmetry.space_group_name_H-M   'P 1'
#
loop_
_entity.id
_entity.type
_entity.pdbx_description
1 polymer ?
#
loop_
_entity_poly.entity_id
_entity_poly.type
_entity_poly.pdbx_seq_one_letter_code
_entity_poly.pdbx_strand_id
1 'polypeptide(L)' 'YEVTEAKSRQTLSLRKKVLGPEHPNTLWSVYFLACLLSKQRRVDESLPLHQRGSAGYEKVLGKDHPTT' A
#
# COMPACT_ATOMS: atom_id res chain seq x y z
N TYR A 1 17.38 7.49 5.72
CA TYR A 1 15.89 7.46 5.74
C TYR A 1 15.42 6.07 6.13
N GLU A 2 15.43 5.76 7.42
CA GLU A 2 15.04 4.44 7.96
C GLU A 2 13.55 4.43 8.27
N VAL A 3 12.71 4.41 7.25
CA VAL A 3 11.34 3.94 7.46
C VAL A 3 11.41 2.42 7.51
N THR A 4 11.46 1.86 8.70
CA THR A 4 11.42 0.41 8.90
C THR A 4 10.05 -0.15 8.52
N GLU A 5 10.01 -1.44 8.18
CA GLU A 5 8.77 -2.17 7.89
C GLU A 5 7.74 -1.98 9.00
N ALA A 6 8.17 -2.04 10.26
CA ALA A 6 7.33 -1.83 11.44
C ALA A 6 6.65 -0.45 11.44
N LYS A 7 7.40 0.62 11.14
CA LYS A 7 6.86 1.98 11.06
C LYS A 7 5.85 2.12 9.92
N SER A 8 6.08 1.45 8.80
CA SER A 8 5.16 1.41 7.66
C SER A 8 3.86 0.67 8.01
N ARG A 9 3.94 -0.48 8.71
CA ARG A 9 2.77 -1.25 9.19
C ARG A 9 1.93 -0.46 10.19
N GLN A 10 2.59 0.26 11.11
CA GLN A 10 1.90 1.12 12.07
C GLN A 10 1.18 2.29 11.38
N THR A 11 1.87 2.97 10.46
CA THR A 11 1.29 4.07 9.66
C THR A 11 0.10 3.58 8.84
N LEU A 12 0.21 2.40 8.22
CA LEU A 12 -0.88 1.79 7.46
C LEU A 12 -2.11 1.54 8.34
N SER A 13 -1.91 1.03 9.55
CA SER A 13 -3.01 0.75 10.49
C SER A 13 -3.70 2.04 10.95
N LEU A 14 -2.91 3.09 11.22
CA LEU A 14 -3.45 4.41 11.57
C LEU A 14 -4.24 5.02 10.41
N ARG A 15 -3.68 4.99 9.19
CA ARG A 15 -4.34 5.50 7.98
C ARG A 15 -5.61 4.72 7.65
N LYS A 16 -5.62 3.40 7.81
CA LYS A 16 -6.85 2.59 7.69
C LYS A 16 -7.94 3.02 8.66
N LYS A 17 -7.58 3.39 9.90
CA LYS A 17 -8.54 3.81 10.93
C LYS A 17 -9.05 5.24 10.73
N VAL A 18 -8.17 6.15 10.30
CA VAL A 18 -8.48 7.58 10.15
C VAL A 18 -9.10 7.90 8.80
N LEU A 19 -8.52 7.38 7.72
CA LEU A 19 -8.87 7.71 6.34
C LEU A 19 -9.69 6.62 5.65
N GLY A 20 -9.67 5.40 6.19
CA GLY A 20 -10.31 4.23 5.60
C GLY A 20 -9.36 3.39 4.74
N PRO A 21 -9.73 2.13 4.47
CA PRO A 21 -8.90 1.17 3.73
C PRO A 21 -8.70 1.52 2.25
N GLU A 22 -9.58 2.33 1.68
CA GLU A 22 -9.59 2.69 0.26
C GLU A 22 -8.94 4.06 0.01
N HIS A 23 -8.62 4.82 1.04
CA HIS A 23 -8.04 6.15 0.82
C HIS A 23 -6.69 6.07 0.06
N PRO A 24 -6.42 6.96 -0.91
CA PRO A 24 -5.17 6.95 -1.68
C PRO A 24 -3.90 6.89 -0.82
N ASN A 25 -3.84 7.69 0.26
CA ASN A 25 -2.75 7.64 1.23
C ASN A 25 -2.59 6.28 1.95
N THR A 26 -3.68 5.56 2.19
CA THR A 26 -3.65 4.21 2.77
C THR A 26 -3.07 3.23 1.77
N LEU A 27 -3.52 3.30 0.50
CA LEU A 27 -3.02 2.46 -0.59
C LEU A 27 -1.54 2.72 -0.89
N TRP A 28 -1.11 3.98 -0.86
CA TRP A 28 0.30 4.36 -0.95
C TRP A 28 1.15 3.70 0.15
N SER A 29 0.63 3.64 1.39
CA SER A 29 1.32 2.93 2.48
C SER A 29 1.41 1.43 2.24
N VAL A 30 0.40 0.81 1.62
CA VAL A 30 0.45 -0.61 1.23
C VAL A 30 1.52 -0.84 0.16
N TYR A 31 1.55 0.00 -0.87
CA TYR A 31 2.55 -0.05 -1.94
C TYR A 31 3.98 0.14 -1.42
N PHE A 32 4.16 1.10 -0.51
CA PHE A 32 5.46 1.34 0.12
C PHE A 32 5.94 0.12 0.92
N LEU A 33 5.03 -0.55 1.65
CA LEU A 33 5.34 -1.78 2.37
C LEU A 33 5.72 -2.92 1.41
N ALA A 34 5.01 -3.08 0.30
CA ALA A 34 5.36 -4.05 -0.74
C ALA A 34 6.77 -3.80 -1.29
N CYS A 35 7.11 -2.54 -1.59
CA CYS A 35 8.43 -2.16 -2.09
C CYS A 35 9.55 -2.47 -1.08
N LEU A 36 9.31 -2.22 0.22
CA LEU A 36 10.25 -2.61 1.28
C LEU A 36 10.46 -4.13 1.34
N LEU A 37 9.39 -4.92 1.24
CA LEU A 37 9.47 -6.38 1.26
C LEU A 37 10.17 -6.94 0.03
N SER A 38 9.94 -6.36 -1.15
CA SER A 38 10.69 -6.68 -2.38
C SER A 38 12.19 -6.43 -2.19
N LYS A 39 12.57 -5.31 -1.54
CA LYS A 39 13.99 -5.03 -1.21
C LYS A 39 14.59 -6.05 -0.23
N GLN A 40 13.76 -6.63 0.64
CA GLN A 40 14.16 -7.73 1.54
C GLN A 40 14.12 -9.12 0.87
N ARG A 41 13.88 -9.21 -0.44
CA ARG A 41 13.66 -10.46 -1.19
C ARG A 41 12.48 -11.31 -0.69
N ARG A 42 11.55 -10.72 0.05
CA ARG A 42 10.30 -11.34 0.52
C ARG A 42 9.19 -11.10 -0.49
N VAL A 43 9.36 -11.69 -1.67
CA VAL A 43 8.45 -11.47 -2.81
C VAL A 43 7.06 -12.05 -2.52
N ASP A 44 6.99 -13.16 -1.79
CA ASP A 44 5.73 -13.81 -1.37
C ASP A 44 4.83 -12.90 -0.53
N GLU A 45 5.41 -12.02 0.28
CA GLU A 45 4.66 -11.06 1.08
C GLU A 45 4.43 -9.73 0.36
N SER A 46 5.31 -9.38 -0.58
CA SER A 46 5.19 -8.16 -1.40
C SER A 46 4.05 -8.25 -2.41
N LEU A 47 3.95 -9.35 -3.16
CA LEU A 47 2.93 -9.59 -4.19
C LEU A 47 1.49 -9.32 -3.71
N PRO A 48 1.00 -9.91 -2.61
CA PRO A 48 -0.38 -9.68 -2.16
C PRO A 48 -0.62 -8.23 -1.72
N LEU A 49 0.40 -7.55 -1.19
CA LEU A 49 0.28 -6.12 -0.87
C LEU A 49 0.21 -5.28 -2.14
N HIS A 50 1.00 -5.60 -3.15
CA HIS A 50 0.98 -4.91 -4.44
C HIS A 50 -0.40 -5.03 -5.10
N GLN A 51 -0.95 -6.25 -5.16
CA GLN A 51 -2.29 -6.52 -5.69
C GLN A 51 -3.36 -5.76 -4.90
N ARG A 52 -3.27 -5.75 -3.56
CA ARG A 52 -4.20 -5.00 -2.72
C ARG A 52 -4.13 -3.49 -2.97
N GLY A 53 -2.93 -2.96 -3.17
CA GLY A 53 -2.70 -1.56 -3.53
C GLY A 53 -3.36 -1.21 -4.87
N SER A 54 -3.06 -1.97 -5.92
CA SER A 54 -3.64 -1.78 -7.25
C SER A 54 -5.16 -1.92 -7.25
N ALA A 55 -5.70 -2.98 -6.66
CA ALA A 55 -7.15 -3.20 -6.60
C ALA A 55 -7.88 -2.07 -5.84
N GLY A 56 -7.26 -1.55 -4.77
CA GLY A 56 -7.80 -0.40 -4.08
C GLY A 56 -7.72 0.88 -4.92
N TYR A 57 -6.63 1.10 -5.66
CA TYR A 57 -6.48 2.27 -6.52
C TYR A 57 -7.49 2.25 -7.66
N GLU A 58 -7.68 1.10 -8.31
CA GLU A 58 -8.69 0.89 -9.36
C GLU A 58 -10.10 1.21 -8.85
N LYS A 59 -10.41 0.82 -7.61
CA LYS A 59 -11.72 1.09 -7.00
C LYS A 59 -11.93 2.55 -6.62
N VAL A 60 -10.88 3.27 -6.24
CA VAL A 60 -10.94 4.63 -5.69
C VAL A 60 -10.86 5.69 -6.77
N LEU A 61 -9.97 5.48 -7.74
CA LEU A 61 -9.81 6.35 -8.87
C LEU A 61 -10.85 6.07 -9.96
N GLY A 62 -11.51 4.90 -9.88
CA GLY A 62 -12.39 4.42 -10.93
C GLY A 62 -11.62 4.02 -12.18
N LYS A 63 -12.29 3.28 -13.06
CA LYS A 63 -11.73 2.79 -14.34
C LYS A 63 -11.31 3.92 -15.32
N ASP A 64 -11.62 5.16 -14.98
CA ASP A 64 -11.48 6.36 -15.82
C ASP A 64 -10.24 7.20 -15.46
N HIS A 65 -9.40 6.79 -14.52
CA HIS A 65 -8.23 7.59 -14.17
C HIS A 65 -7.02 7.25 -15.06
N PRO A 66 -6.48 8.22 -15.82
CA PRO A 66 -5.45 8.00 -16.86
C PRO A 66 -4.06 7.61 -16.33
N THR A 67 -3.93 7.27 -15.05
CA THR A 67 -2.69 6.73 -14.45
C THR A 67 -2.85 5.30 -13.89
N THR A 68 -3.97 4.64 -14.20
CA THR A 68 -4.10 3.16 -14.08
C THR A 68 -3.61 2.51 -15.37
#